data_AF-A0A7C9EPL8-F1
#
_entry.id   AF-A0A7C9EPL8-F1
#
_cell.length_a   1.000
_cell.length_b   1.000
_cell.length_c   1.000
_cell.angle_alpha   90.00
_cell.angle_beta   90.00
_cell.angle_gamma   90.00
#
_symmetry.space_group_name_H-M   'P 1'
#
loop_
_entity.id
_entity.type
_entity.pdbx_description
1 polymer ?
#
loop_
_entity_poly.entity_id
_entity_poly.type
_entity_poly.pdbx_seq_one_letter_code
_entity_poly.pdbx_strand_id
1 'polypeptide(L)'
;LGFLQLMKQTIPSAVHSVVIQTPSGVARTHRFATETPDVPAQPGERVTIAVAAPSSVYRQVGPFRFSLKAPNYYSAEPLCLTNHQDGRESLLLRASSTNNNWSLFNPSVFFPLLVVLASGDVASGIIDPNLPKLLPVAAAASLAVGATL
;
A
#
# COMPACT_ATOMS: atom_id res chain seq x y z
N LEU A 1 28.04 14.80 -4.53
CA LEU A 1 26.89 14.30 -5.32
C LEU A 1 26.71 12.83 -4.98
N GLY A 2 25.66 12.45 -4.26
CA GLY A 2 25.43 11.05 -3.93
C GLY A 2 24.28 10.89 -2.96
N PHE A 3 23.04 11.11 -3.41
CA PHE A 3 21.88 10.94 -2.53
C PHE A 3 20.58 10.60 -3.27
N LEU A 4 20.65 9.75 -4.29
CA LEU A 4 19.47 9.07 -4.83
C LEU A 4 19.83 7.60 -5.01
N GLN A 5 19.90 6.85 -3.91
CA GLN A 5 19.70 5.41 -3.99
C GLN A 5 18.22 5.21 -4.31
N LEU A 6 17.90 5.06 -5.60
CA LEU A 6 16.64 4.51 -6.04
C LEU A 6 16.59 3.06 -5.53
N MET A 7 16.08 2.88 -4.31
CA MET A 7 15.82 1.56 -3.77
C MET A 7 14.79 0.91 -4.69
N LYS A 8 15.21 -0.11 -5.43
CA LYS A 8 14.33 -0.94 -6.24
C LYS A 8 13.35 -1.62 -5.29
N GLN A 9 12.14 -1.08 -5.19
CA GLN A 9 11.07 -1.71 -4.42
C GLN A 9 10.67 -2.99 -5.17
N THR A 10 10.81 -4.13 -4.51
CA THR A 10 10.35 -5.40 -5.06
C THR A 10 8.84 -5.39 -5.09
N ILE A 11 8.27 -5.61 -6.27
CA ILE A 11 6.84 -5.54 -6.49
C ILE A 11 6.25 -6.88 -6.02
N PRO A 12 5.26 -6.89 -5.10
CA PRO A 12 4.63 -8.12 -4.64
C PRO A 12 3.89 -8.80 -5.80
N SER A 13 4.15 -10.09 -6.02
CA SER A 13 3.49 -10.89 -7.06
C SER A 13 2.19 -11.51 -6.55
N ALA A 14 2.20 -12.07 -5.34
CA ALA A 14 1.01 -12.62 -4.67
C ALA A 14 0.95 -12.22 -3.21
N VAL A 15 -0.27 -12.21 -2.68
CA VAL A 15 -0.56 -11.94 -1.27
C VAL A 15 -1.17 -13.17 -0.63
N HIS A 16 -0.56 -13.61 0.46
CA HIS A 16 -0.93 -14.79 1.22
C HIS A 16 -1.41 -14.42 2.61
N SER A 17 -2.26 -15.26 3.20
CA SER A 17 -2.74 -15.12 4.58
C SER A 17 -2.61 -16.44 5.32
N VAL A 18 -1.94 -16.39 6.47
CA VAL A 18 -1.79 -17.54 7.38
C VAL A 18 -2.52 -17.22 8.68
N VAL A 19 -3.37 -18.13 9.13
CA VAL A 19 -4.06 -18.03 10.42
C VAL A 19 -3.35 -18.94 11.41
N ILE A 20 -2.87 -18.34 12.51
CA ILE A 20 -2.23 -19.07 13.60
C ILE A 20 -3.18 -19.04 14.79
N GLN A 21 -3.64 -20.21 15.23
CA GLN A 21 -4.44 -20.35 16.44
C GLN A 21 -3.57 -20.89 17.58
N THR A 22 -3.54 -20.17 18.68
CA THR A 22 -2.85 -20.63 19.89
C THR A 22 -3.67 -21.72 20.58
N PRO A 23 -3.04 -22.59 21.39
CA PRO A 23 -3.77 -23.59 22.18
C PRO A 23 -4.85 -22.99 23.11
N SER A 24 -4.74 -21.71 23.47
CA SER A 24 -5.75 -20.97 24.23
C SER A 24 -6.98 -20.54 23.40
N GLY A 25 -7.02 -20.86 22.10
CA GLY A 25 -8.11 -20.54 21.19
C GLY A 25 -8.00 -19.19 20.50
N VAL A 26 -7.01 -18.36 20.84
CA VAL A 26 -6.80 -17.05 20.21
C VAL A 26 -6.20 -17.25 18.81
N ALA A 27 -6.92 -16.80 17.78
CA ALA A 27 -6.45 -16.84 16.41
C ALA A 27 -5.94 -15.47 15.94
N ARG A 28 -4.82 -15.47 15.22
CA ARG A 28 -4.26 -14.27 14.58
C ARG A 28 -3.96 -14.54 13.11
N THR A 29 -4.37 -13.61 12.26
CA THR A 29 -4.05 -13.66 10.84
C THR A 29 -2.81 -12.85 10.55
N HIS A 30 -1.85 -13.47 9.88
CA HIS A 30 -0.65 -12.84 9.36
C HIS A 30 -0.75 -12.79 7.83
N ARG A 31 -0.76 -11.57 7.28
CA ARG A 31 -0.85 -11.32 5.84
C ARG A 31 0.51 -10.84 5.34
N PHE A 32 1.01 -11.43 4.27
CA PHE A 32 2.30 -11.09 3.68
C PHE A 32 2.26 -11.31 2.17
N ALA A 33 3.23 -10.76 1.47
CA ALA A 33 3.38 -10.93 0.04
C ALA A 33 4.72 -11.59 -0.31
N THR A 34 4.75 -12.21 -1.48
CA THR A 34 5.92 -12.89 -2.03
C THR A 34 6.26 -12.32 -3.41
N GLU A 35 7.52 -12.40 -3.80
CA GLU A 35 7.99 -12.01 -5.14
C GLU A 35 7.52 -12.99 -6.22
N THR A 36 7.20 -14.23 -5.82
CA THR A 36 6.62 -15.28 -6.65
C THR A 36 5.15 -15.48 -6.31
N PRO A 37 4.33 -16.06 -7.21
CA PRO A 37 2.94 -16.37 -6.90
C PRO A 37 2.79 -17.42 -5.80
N ASP A 38 3.78 -18.30 -5.65
CA ASP A 38 3.75 -19.41 -4.72
C ASP A 38 4.26 -19.04 -3.32
N VAL A 39 3.75 -19.77 -2.32
CA VAL A 39 4.35 -19.79 -0.98
C VAL A 39 5.64 -20.62 -1.07
N PRO A 40 6.77 -20.16 -0.48
CA PRO A 40 8.07 -20.86 -0.55
C PRO A 40 8.12 -22.09 0.38
N ALA A 41 7.14 -22.99 0.25
CA ALA A 41 6.99 -24.23 1.01
C ALA A 41 6.04 -25.21 0.32
N GLN A 42 6.22 -26.49 0.56
CA GLN A 42 5.35 -27.57 0.08
C GLN A 42 4.45 -28.13 1.19
N PRO A 43 3.33 -28.80 0.83
CA PRO A 43 2.52 -29.52 1.81
C PRO A 43 3.34 -30.54 2.60
N GLY A 44 3.24 -30.48 3.93
CA GLY A 44 3.98 -31.37 4.84
C GLY A 44 5.33 -30.82 5.29
N GLU A 45 5.83 -29.74 4.69
CA GLU A 45 7.06 -29.10 5.14
C GLU A 45 6.84 -28.21 6.37
N ARG A 46 7.86 -28.13 7.21
CA ARG A 46 7.86 -27.26 8.38
C ARG A 46 8.44 -25.91 8.00
N VAL A 47 7.72 -24.84 8.34
CA VAL A 47 8.15 -23.46 8.15
C VAL A 47 8.11 -22.66 9.45
N THR A 48 9.01 -21.68 9.58
CA THR A 48 8.93 -20.63 10.60
C THR A 48 8.71 -19.30 9.92
N ILE A 49 7.73 -18.54 10.39
CA ILE A 49 7.57 -17.13 9.99
C ILE A 49 8.12 -16.26 11.12
N ALA A 50 9.16 -15.49 10.82
CA ALA A 50 9.65 -14.48 11.74
C ALA A 50 8.79 -13.23 11.64
N VAL A 51 8.50 -12.62 12.78
CA VAL A 51 7.58 -11.50 12.87
C VAL A 51 8.24 -10.35 13.62
N ALA A 52 8.02 -9.12 13.16
CA ALA A 52 8.53 -7.91 13.79
C ALA A 52 8.07 -7.79 15.25
N ALA A 53 9.00 -7.38 16.11
CA ALA A 53 8.75 -7.23 17.53
C ALA A 53 7.56 -6.26 17.80
N PRO A 54 6.75 -6.55 18.83
CA PRO A 54 5.72 -5.62 19.27
C PRO A 54 6.33 -4.29 19.73
N SER A 55 5.62 -3.19 19.50
CA SER A 55 6.03 -1.85 19.93
C SER A 55 6.10 -1.70 21.45
N SER A 56 5.41 -2.56 22.20
CA SER A 56 5.47 -2.61 23.66
C SER A 56 6.79 -3.17 24.19
N VAL A 57 7.57 -3.87 23.36
CA VAL A 57 8.82 -4.51 23.78
C VAL A 57 10.00 -3.60 23.44
N TYR A 58 10.78 -3.27 24.46
CA TYR A 58 11.97 -2.45 24.33
C TYR A 58 13.14 -3.02 25.14
N ARG A 59 14.35 -2.72 24.70
CA ARG A 59 15.58 -2.95 25.47
C ARG A 59 15.91 -1.70 26.26
N GLN A 60 16.00 -1.83 27.58
CA GLN A 60 16.43 -0.74 28.45
C GLN A 60 17.95 -0.81 28.67
N VAL A 61 18.63 0.31 28.47
CA VAL A 61 20.07 0.46 28.75
C VAL A 61 20.24 1.76 29.53
N GLY A 62 20.34 1.64 30.85
CA GLY A 62 20.34 2.78 31.77
C GLY A 62 19.02 3.59 31.67
N PRO A 63 19.09 4.92 31.46
CA PRO A 63 17.90 5.75 31.30
C PRO A 63 17.27 5.66 29.89
N PHE A 64 17.92 5.00 28.93
CA PHE A 64 17.49 4.95 27.54
C PHE A 64 16.68 3.68 27.24
N ARG A 65 15.68 3.82 26.37
CA ARG A 65 14.85 2.71 25.84
C ARG A 65 15.03 2.60 24.33
N PHE A 66 15.41 1.43 23.87
CA PHE A 66 15.60 1.11 22.46
C PHE A 66 14.51 0.17 21.98
N SER A 67 13.81 0.55 20.92
CA SER A 67 12.84 -0.33 20.26
C SER A 67 13.57 -1.54 19.67
N LEU A 68 13.04 -2.75 19.92
CA LEU A 68 13.51 -3.98 19.26
C LEU A 68 12.87 -4.19 17.88
N LYS A 69 11.87 -3.37 17.52
CA LYS A 69 11.22 -3.43 16.22
C LYS A 69 12.18 -3.01 15.11
N ALA A 70 12.26 -3.82 14.06
CA ALA A 70 12.99 -3.47 12.85
C ALA A 70 12.50 -2.13 12.27
N PRO A 71 13.41 -1.26 11.78
CA PRO A 71 13.03 0.03 11.19
C PRO A 71 12.14 -0.20 9.97
N ASN A 72 11.16 0.68 9.74
CA ASN A 72 10.18 0.63 8.64
C ASN A 72 9.15 -0.52 8.66
N TYR A 73 9.20 -1.43 9.64
CA TYR A 73 8.20 -2.49 9.80
C TYR A 73 7.12 -2.11 10.81
N TYR A 74 5.90 -2.60 10.63
CA TYR A 74 4.83 -2.53 11.61
C TYR A 74 5.02 -3.62 12.68
N SER A 75 4.46 -3.40 13.86
CA SER A 75 4.47 -4.42 14.89
C SER A 75 3.67 -5.64 14.45
N ALA A 76 4.19 -6.83 14.72
CA ALA A 76 3.59 -8.09 14.28
C ALA A 76 3.56 -8.30 12.74
N GLU A 77 4.33 -7.53 11.97
CA GLU A 77 4.48 -7.72 10.52
C GLU A 77 5.40 -8.91 10.20
N PRO A 78 5.01 -9.83 9.30
CA PRO A 78 5.90 -10.91 8.85
C PRO A 78 7.13 -10.36 8.13
N LEU A 79 8.30 -10.89 8.45
CA LEU A 79 9.59 -10.44 7.93
C LEU A 79 10.18 -11.42 6.92
N CYS A 80 10.23 -12.70 7.30
CA CYS A 80 10.77 -13.77 6.49
C CYS A 80 10.08 -15.09 6.82
N LEU A 81 10.16 -16.02 5.87
CA LEU A 81 9.74 -17.40 6.02
C LEU A 81 10.97 -18.29 5.85
N THR A 82 11.28 -19.06 6.88
CA THR A 82 12.35 -20.06 6.86
C THR A 82 11.73 -21.43 6.66
N ASN A 83 12.10 -22.10 5.57
CA ASN A 83 11.76 -23.49 5.35
C ASN A 83 12.82 -24.38 6.00
N HIS A 84 12.38 -25.33 6.84
CA HIS A 84 13.28 -26.20 7.61
C HIS A 84 13.68 -27.47 6.84
N GLN A 85 13.04 -27.76 5.70
CA GLN A 85 13.40 -28.89 4.86
C GLN A 85 14.71 -28.63 4.11
N ASP A 86 14.87 -27.42 3.57
CA ASP A 86 16.02 -27.00 2.77
C ASP A 86 16.87 -25.89 3.44
N GLY A 87 16.42 -25.38 4.57
CA GLY A 87 17.08 -24.29 5.31
C GLY A 87 16.98 -22.93 4.64
N ARG A 88 16.14 -22.77 3.60
CA ARG A 88 16.05 -21.53 2.84
C ARG A 88 15.25 -20.48 3.58
N GLU A 89 15.77 -19.26 3.60
CA GLU A 89 15.08 -18.08 4.09
C GLU A 89 14.56 -17.24 2.92
N SER A 90 13.25 -17.02 2.90
CA SER A 90 12.58 -16.19 1.91
C SER A 90 12.08 -14.91 2.57
N LEU A 91 12.49 -13.75 2.03
CA LEU A 91 12.02 -12.46 2.51
C LEU A 91 10.54 -12.27 2.17
N LEU A 92 9.78 -11.79 3.14
CA LEU A 92 8.36 -11.52 2.97
C LEU A 92 8.16 -10.02 2.78
N LEU A 93 7.38 -9.69 1.77
CA LEU A 93 7.03 -8.31 1.45
C LEU A 93 5.77 -7.89 2.19
N ARG A 94 5.66 -6.59 2.43
CA ARG A 94 4.42 -6.01 2.95
C ARG A 94 3.29 -6.28 1.96
N ALA A 95 2.26 -6.98 2.42
CA ALA A 95 1.03 -7.09 1.66
C ALA A 95 0.47 -5.68 1.42
N SER A 96 0.20 -5.34 0.16
CA SER A 96 -0.44 -4.07 -0.16
C SER A 96 -1.74 -3.97 0.66
N SER A 97 -1.81 -2.96 1.52
CA SER A 97 -3.08 -2.58 2.11
C SER A 97 -3.84 -1.89 0.97
N THR A 98 -4.94 -2.48 0.50
CA THR A 98 -6.00 -1.74 -0.20
C THR A 98 -6.65 -0.78 0.80
N ASN A 99 -5.83 0.12 1.31
CA ASN A 99 -6.22 1.34 1.94
C ASN A 99 -6.44 2.27 0.75
N ASN A 100 -7.62 2.21 0.15
CA ASN A 100 -8.09 3.23 -0.77
C ASN A 100 -8.46 4.49 0.03
N ASN A 101 -7.51 5.03 0.81
CA ASN A 101 -7.66 6.39 1.28
C ASN A 101 -7.52 7.27 0.04
N TRP A 102 -8.67 7.71 -0.49
CA TRP A 102 -8.74 8.84 -1.40
C TRP A 102 -8.12 10.05 -0.70
N SER A 103 -6.81 10.18 -0.81
CA SER A 103 -6.09 11.35 -0.37
C SER A 103 -6.47 12.47 -1.32
N LEU A 104 -7.01 13.56 -0.77
CA LEU A 104 -7.27 14.79 -1.52
C LEU A 104 -5.99 15.39 -2.14
N PHE A 105 -4.82 14.91 -1.72
CA PHE A 105 -3.51 15.27 -2.27
C PHE A 105 -3.00 14.29 -3.34
N ASN A 106 -3.79 13.29 -3.74
CA ASN A 106 -3.44 12.50 -4.91
C ASN A 106 -3.52 13.40 -6.15
N PRO A 107 -2.46 13.53 -6.97
CA PRO A 107 -2.46 14.44 -8.11
C PRO A 107 -3.61 14.18 -9.09
N SER A 108 -4.04 12.91 -9.23
CA SER A 108 -5.19 12.54 -10.06
C SER A 108 -6.54 13.09 -9.57
N VAL A 109 -6.65 13.48 -8.31
CA VAL A 109 -7.86 14.07 -7.69
C VAL A 109 -7.68 15.57 -7.46
N PHE A 110 -6.49 15.98 -7.04
CA PHE A 110 -6.15 17.36 -6.69
C PHE A 110 -6.18 18.31 -7.90
N PHE A 111 -5.60 17.91 -9.03
CA PHE A 111 -5.57 18.77 -10.22
C PHE A 111 -6.97 19.01 -10.81
N PRO A 112 -7.84 18.00 -10.98
CA PRO A 112 -9.23 18.24 -11.40
C PRO A 112 -10.01 19.11 -10.41
N LEU A 113 -9.82 18.91 -9.10
CA LEU A 113 -10.49 19.71 -8.08
C LEU A 113 -10.10 21.20 -8.19
N LEU A 114 -8.81 21.50 -8.35
CA LEU A 114 -8.32 22.88 -8.57
C LEU A 114 -8.91 23.51 -9.83
N VAL A 115 -9.03 22.75 -10.93
CA VAL A 115 -9.60 23.25 -12.18
C VAL A 115 -11.08 23.57 -12.03
N VAL A 116 -11.85 22.72 -11.35
CA VAL A 116 -13.28 22.97 -11.06
C VAL A 116 -13.45 24.15 -10.10
N LEU A 117 -12.60 24.28 -9.08
CA LEU A 117 -12.68 25.39 -8.13
C LEU A 117 -12.28 26.73 -8.77
N ALA A 118 -11.24 26.75 -9.60
CA ALA A 118 -10.75 27.96 -10.28
C ALA A 118 -11.69 28.41 -11.42
N SER A 119 -12.47 27.50 -12.00
CA SER A 119 -13.49 27.83 -13.01
C SER A 119 -14.81 28.31 -12.41
N GLY A 120 -14.94 28.30 -11.07
CA GLY A 120 -16.18 28.65 -10.36
C GLY A 120 -16.51 30.15 -10.27
N ASP A 121 -15.62 31.06 -10.67
CA ASP A 121 -15.77 32.52 -10.44
C ASP A 121 -15.95 33.37 -11.72
N VAL A 122 -16.53 32.81 -12.80
CA VAL A 122 -16.81 33.58 -14.03
C VAL A 122 -18.18 33.28 -14.65
N ALA A 123 -19.18 32.97 -13.83
CA ALA A 123 -20.55 32.73 -14.31
C ALA A 123 -21.57 33.81 -13.90
N SER A 124 -21.19 34.86 -13.15
CA SER A 124 -22.16 35.85 -12.64
C SER A 124 -22.09 37.23 -13.30
N GLY A 125 -21.32 37.42 -14.36
CA GLY A 125 -21.25 38.70 -15.06
C GLY A 125 -21.40 38.53 -16.56
N ILE A 126 -22.47 39.12 -17.11
CA ILE A 126 -22.67 39.43 -18.55
C ILE A 126 -23.31 38.29 -19.35
N ILE A 127 -24.62 38.14 -19.16
CA ILE A 127 -25.52 37.79 -20.26
C ILE A 127 -25.84 39.12 -20.96
N ASP A 128 -25.09 39.44 -22.01
CA ASP A 128 -25.47 40.48 -22.98
C ASP A 128 -26.50 39.85 -23.96
N PRO A 129 -27.74 40.35 -24.05
CA PRO A 129 -28.78 39.77 -24.91
C PRO A 129 -28.55 39.99 -26.42
N ASN A 130 -27.48 40.68 -26.84
CA ASN A 130 -27.19 40.94 -28.26
C ASN A 130 -26.00 40.18 -28.85
N LEU A 131 -25.39 39.23 -28.12
CA LEU A 131 -24.26 38.47 -28.67
C LEU A 131 -24.74 37.40 -29.68
N PRO A 132 -24.25 37.40 -30.94
CA PRO A 132 -24.62 36.39 -31.92
C PRO A 132 -24.14 35.00 -31.47
N LYS A 133 -25.06 34.03 -31.56
CA LYS A 133 -24.90 32.61 -31.18
C LYS A 133 -23.59 32.02 -31.70
N LEU A 134 -22.55 31.99 -30.86
CA LEU A 134 -21.41 31.11 -31.05
C LEU A 134 -21.62 29.87 -30.16
N LEU A 135 -21.80 28.76 -30.88
CA LEU A 135 -22.10 27.41 -30.46
C LEU A 135 -21.46 27.00 -29.11
N PRO A 136 -22.22 26.40 -28.18
CA PRO A 136 -21.63 25.73 -27.04
C PRO A 136 -20.95 24.48 -27.57
N VAL A 137 -19.63 24.53 -27.73
CA VAL A 137 -18.83 23.30 -27.89
C VAL A 137 -18.84 22.62 -26.52
N ALA A 138 -19.87 21.81 -26.30
CA ALA A 138 -19.84 20.73 -25.34
C ALA A 138 -18.71 19.80 -25.78
N ALA A 139 -17.50 20.03 -25.28
CA ALA A 139 -16.45 19.04 -25.32
C ALA A 139 -16.90 17.91 -24.38
N ALA A 140 -17.68 16.99 -24.93
CA ALA A 140 -17.83 15.67 -24.40
C ALA A 140 -16.43 15.03 -24.42
N ALA A 141 -15.69 15.17 -23.32
CA ALA A 141 -14.53 14.35 -23.08
C ALA A 141 -15.06 12.95 -22.75
N SER A 142 -15.01 12.08 -23.76
CA SER A 142 -15.39 10.68 -23.70
C SER A 142 -14.97 10.03 -22.39
N LEU A 143 -15.96 9.55 -21.63
CA LEU A 143 -15.80 8.44 -20.71
C LEU A 143 -15.44 7.20 -21.55
N ALA A 144 -14.16 7.04 -21.89
CA ALA A 144 -13.65 5.76 -22.35
C ALA A 144 -13.41 4.89 -21.12
N VAL A 145 -14.50 4.22 -20.74
CA VAL A 145 -14.53 3.02 -19.90
C VAL A 145 -13.49 2.04 -20.44
N GLY A 146 -12.35 1.96 -19.77
CA GLY A 146 -11.40 0.86 -19.93
C GLY A 146 -11.92 -0.35 -19.14
N ALA A 147 -12.86 -1.08 -19.74
CA ALA A 147 -13.15 -2.44 -19.35
C ALA A 147 -12.02 -3.35 -19.84
N THR A 148 -11.32 -3.98 -18.89
CA THR A 148 -10.77 -5.35 -18.94
C THR A 148 -10.28 -5.91 -20.27
N LEU A 149 -8.97 -6.21 -20.33
CA LEU A 149 -8.47 -7.58 -20.47
C LEU A 149 -7.21 -7.74 -19.62
#